data_AF-A0A944BIL9-F1
#
_entry.id   AF-A0A944BIL9-F1
#
_cell.length_a   1.000
_cell.length_b   1.000
_cell.length_c   1.000
_cell.angle_alpha   90.00
_cell.angle_beta   90.00
_cell.angle_gamma   90.00
#
_symmetry.space_group_name_H-M   'P 1'
#
loop_
_entity.id
_entity.type
_entity.pdbx_description
1 polymer ?
#
loop_
_entity_poly.entity_id
_entity_poly.type
_entity_poly.pdbx_seq_one_letter_code
_entity_poly.pdbx_strand_id
1 'polypeptide(L)'
;MDNSQATMIIDGRSYPINGEKTVIQLARNNGIDIPSLCYHPSLSTFGACRMCLVECEGLGIISSCTLAPRDGMVVRTKTETLRRMKKTTLQLLLADHDNECTTCPKSGHCRLQELARRFAVNRNPYHQLMERKPIDASSPSLVRDSGKCVLCGNCVRACTEFQGIGVLGFTGRGQTAEVKPAFNHPLAEVDCVNCGQCAAVCPVGAIVSHSYNDEIWAAINDPDTIVVAQIAPAVRVALGEEFGLKPGTNVMGKMVAAMRKIGFDAVYDTA
;
A
#
# COMPACT_ATOMS: atom_id res chain seq x y z
N MET A 1 -3.74 42.91 -15.71
CA MET A 1 -3.43 41.49 -15.95
C MET A 1 -4.46 40.72 -15.16
N ASP A 2 -5.36 40.05 -15.87
CA ASP A 2 -6.50 39.35 -15.28
C ASP A 2 -5.99 38.21 -14.38
N ASN A 3 -6.18 38.36 -13.06
CA ASN A 3 -5.65 37.46 -12.04
C ASN A 3 -6.72 36.41 -11.68
N SER A 4 -7.34 35.81 -12.70
CA SER A 4 -8.29 34.73 -12.49
C SER A 4 -7.52 33.44 -12.16
N GLN A 5 -7.69 32.96 -10.94
CA GLN A 5 -7.11 31.69 -10.49
C GLN A 5 -7.70 30.56 -11.35
N ALA A 6 -6.83 29.77 -12.00
CA ALA A 6 -7.27 28.64 -12.82
C ALA A 6 -8.07 27.63 -11.99
N THR A 7 -9.21 27.17 -12.50
CA THR A 7 -10.10 26.25 -11.80
C THR A 7 -10.47 25.04 -12.63
N MET A 8 -10.74 23.92 -11.97
CA MET A 8 -11.23 22.69 -12.58
C MET A 8 -12.53 22.26 -11.89
N ILE A 9 -13.47 21.73 -12.66
CA ILE A 9 -14.76 21.26 -12.17
C ILE A 9 -14.68 19.75 -11.94
N ILE A 10 -14.89 19.29 -10.70
CA ILE A 10 -15.03 17.88 -10.37
C ILE A 10 -16.41 17.62 -9.78
N ASP A 11 -17.16 16.70 -10.39
CA ASP A 11 -18.51 16.31 -9.96
C ASP A 11 -19.44 17.53 -9.75
N GLY A 12 -19.34 18.52 -10.65
CA GLY A 12 -20.16 19.74 -10.66
C GLY A 12 -19.71 20.85 -9.69
N ARG A 13 -18.59 20.68 -8.98
CA ARG A 13 -18.01 21.70 -8.08
C ARG A 13 -16.68 22.21 -8.63
N SER A 14 -16.46 23.52 -8.56
CA SER A 14 -15.22 24.16 -8.98
C SER A 14 -14.17 24.13 -7.87
N TYR A 15 -12.94 23.78 -8.23
CA TYR A 15 -11.79 23.73 -7.34
C TYR A 15 -10.60 24.48 -7.94
N PRO A 16 -9.87 25.29 -7.14
CA PRO A 16 -8.68 25.97 -7.61
C PRO A 16 -7.54 25.00 -7.90
N ILE A 17 -6.76 25.28 -8.94
CA ILE A 17 -5.52 24.57 -9.25
C ILE A 17 -4.37 25.27 -8.53
N ASN A 18 -3.77 24.61 -7.55
CA ASN A 18 -2.74 25.15 -6.66
C ASN A 18 -1.37 24.49 -6.89
N GLY A 19 -1.06 24.14 -8.14
CA GLY A 19 0.21 23.51 -8.53
C GLY A 19 0.23 21.99 -8.44
N GLU A 20 -0.92 21.34 -8.26
CA GLU A 20 -1.01 19.89 -8.35
C GLU A 20 -0.58 19.38 -9.72
N LYS A 21 0.24 18.32 -9.74
CA LYS A 21 0.76 17.74 -10.98
C LYS A 21 -0.29 16.91 -11.72
N THR A 22 -1.30 16.41 -10.99
CA THR A 22 -2.27 15.44 -11.53
C THR A 22 -3.68 15.70 -10.98
N VAL A 23 -4.70 15.32 -11.76
CA VAL A 23 -6.11 15.41 -11.36
C VAL A 23 -6.39 14.61 -10.08
N ILE A 24 -5.75 13.45 -9.88
CA ILE A 24 -5.90 12.69 -8.63
C ILE A 24 -5.37 13.43 -7.40
N GLN A 25 -4.28 14.21 -7.54
CA GLN A 25 -3.74 15.02 -6.46
C GLN A 25 -4.72 16.13 -6.09
N LEU A 26 -5.18 16.89 -7.09
CA LEU A 26 -6.13 17.98 -6.85
C LEU A 26 -7.42 17.48 -6.21
N ALA A 27 -7.97 16.36 -6.70
CA ALA A 27 -9.14 15.73 -6.12
C ALA A 27 -8.91 15.36 -4.64
N ARG A 28 -7.81 14.67 -4.31
CA ARG A 28 -7.52 14.24 -2.94
C ARG A 28 -7.24 15.39 -1.98
N ASN A 29 -6.52 16.43 -2.44
CA ASN A 29 -6.28 17.64 -1.66
C ASN A 29 -7.59 18.34 -1.26
N ASN A 30 -8.64 18.18 -2.07
CA ASN A 30 -9.97 18.74 -1.84
C ASN A 30 -10.98 17.71 -1.27
N GLY A 31 -10.50 16.62 -0.66
CA GLY A 31 -11.35 15.63 0.02
C GLY A 31 -12.12 14.68 -0.91
N ILE A 32 -11.81 14.65 -2.21
CA ILE A 32 -12.41 13.73 -3.17
C ILE A 32 -11.52 12.49 -3.32
N ASP A 33 -11.93 11.38 -2.73
CA ASP A 33 -11.19 10.12 -2.84
C ASP A 33 -11.43 9.41 -4.18
N ILE A 34 -10.51 9.64 -5.12
CA ILE A 34 -10.34 8.82 -6.32
C ILE A 34 -9.44 7.62 -5.97
N PRO A 35 -9.92 6.37 -6.16
CA PRO A 35 -9.19 5.19 -5.74
C PRO A 35 -7.95 4.92 -6.60
N SER A 36 -6.92 4.33 -5.99
CA SER A 36 -5.70 3.89 -6.67
C SER A 36 -5.05 2.72 -5.93
N LEU A 37 -4.28 1.92 -6.66
CA LEU A 37 -3.36 0.91 -6.10
C LEU A 37 -1.89 1.28 -6.39
N CYS A 38 -1.59 1.67 -7.63
CA CYS A 38 -0.23 2.00 -8.08
C CYS A 38 0.16 3.48 -8.00
N TYR A 39 -0.75 4.35 -7.54
CA TYR A 39 -0.43 5.76 -7.34
C TYR A 39 -0.11 6.01 -5.88
N HIS A 40 1.06 6.57 -5.63
CA HIS A 40 1.54 6.99 -4.32
C HIS A 40 2.11 8.41 -4.45
N PRO A 41 1.69 9.39 -3.62
CA PRO A 41 2.10 10.79 -3.77
C PRO A 41 3.61 11.04 -3.75
N SER A 42 4.35 10.25 -2.98
CA SER A 42 5.81 10.38 -2.84
C SER A 42 6.62 9.60 -3.88
N LEU A 43 5.97 8.88 -4.80
CA LEU A 43 6.65 8.16 -5.88
C LEU A 43 6.34 8.83 -7.21
N SER A 44 7.12 8.48 -8.24
CA SER A 44 6.83 8.83 -9.63
C SER A 44 5.42 8.39 -10.07
N THR A 45 4.99 8.74 -11.28
CA THR A 45 3.70 8.25 -11.82
C THR A 45 3.87 6.95 -12.59
N PHE A 46 3.02 5.94 -12.33
CA PHE A 46 3.08 4.64 -13.03
C PHE A 46 1.90 4.37 -13.97
N GLY A 47 0.66 4.65 -13.54
CA GLY A 47 -0.51 4.55 -14.42
C GLY A 47 -1.02 3.15 -14.77
N ALA A 48 -0.52 2.08 -14.13
CA ALA A 48 -0.85 0.70 -14.53
C ALA A 48 -2.22 0.19 -14.03
N CYS A 49 -2.61 0.46 -12.78
CA CYS A 49 -3.72 -0.27 -12.14
C CYS A 49 -5.14 0.13 -12.59
N ARG A 50 -5.30 1.24 -13.33
CA ARG A 50 -6.59 1.77 -13.82
C ARG A 50 -7.71 1.98 -12.78
N MET A 51 -7.43 1.91 -11.47
CA MET A 51 -8.43 2.26 -10.45
C MET A 51 -8.77 3.75 -10.44
N CYS A 52 -7.86 4.61 -10.92
CA CYS A 52 -8.01 6.06 -10.94
C CYS A 52 -8.77 6.62 -12.16
N LEU A 53 -9.47 5.77 -12.92
CA LEU A 53 -10.23 6.21 -14.09
C LEU A 53 -11.30 7.24 -13.71
N VAL A 54 -11.41 8.27 -14.53
CA VAL A 54 -12.41 9.34 -14.48
C VAL A 54 -12.92 9.64 -15.89
N GLU A 55 -14.11 10.22 -16.00
CA GLU A 55 -14.65 10.73 -17.26
C GLU A 55 -14.33 12.22 -17.35
N CYS A 56 -13.60 12.62 -18.40
CA CYS A 56 -13.26 14.00 -18.67
C CYS A 56 -13.97 14.46 -19.94
N GLU A 57 -14.64 15.61 -19.89
CA GLU A 57 -15.28 16.18 -21.08
C GLU A 57 -14.23 16.46 -22.16
N GLY A 58 -14.55 16.10 -23.42
CA GLY A 58 -13.64 16.20 -24.56
C GLY A 58 -12.55 15.11 -24.64
N LEU A 59 -12.23 14.41 -23.54
CA LEU A 59 -11.19 13.37 -23.50
C LEU A 59 -11.72 11.94 -23.25
N GLY A 60 -12.98 11.81 -22.82
CA GLY A 60 -13.58 10.51 -22.49
C GLY A 60 -13.03 9.92 -21.19
N ILE A 61 -12.93 8.60 -21.12
CA ILE A 61 -12.46 7.88 -19.92
C ILE A 61 -10.93 7.84 -19.90
N ILE A 62 -10.33 8.43 -18.87
CA ILE A 62 -8.88 8.61 -18.77
C ILE A 62 -8.37 8.43 -17.34
N SER A 63 -7.09 8.13 -17.16
CA SER A 63 -6.46 7.99 -15.84
C SER A 63 -6.13 9.34 -15.21
N SER A 64 -6.77 9.64 -14.08
CA SER A 64 -6.51 10.89 -13.33
C SER A 64 -5.10 10.99 -12.72
N CYS A 65 -4.41 9.86 -12.52
CA CYS A 65 -3.06 9.85 -11.96
C CYS A 65 -1.93 10.23 -12.93
N THR A 66 -2.24 10.39 -14.21
CA THR A 66 -1.29 10.83 -15.25
C THR A 66 -1.78 12.08 -15.99
N LEU A 67 -3.01 12.53 -15.70
CA LEU A 67 -3.64 13.68 -16.34
C LEU A 67 -3.33 14.94 -15.54
N ALA A 68 -2.71 15.94 -16.19
CA ALA A 68 -2.50 17.26 -15.58
C ALA A 68 -3.82 18.04 -15.52
N PRO A 69 -4.15 18.70 -14.40
CA PRO A 69 -5.33 19.56 -14.31
C PRO A 69 -5.16 20.79 -15.22
N ARG A 70 -6.25 21.25 -15.83
CA ARG A 70 -6.29 22.43 -16.72
C ARG A 70 -7.47 23.31 -16.37
N ASP A 71 -7.33 24.61 -16.62
CA ASP A 71 -8.42 25.56 -16.43
C ASP A 71 -9.65 25.17 -17.27
N GLY A 72 -10.83 25.26 -16.67
CA GLY A 72 -12.12 24.89 -17.27
C GLY A 72 -12.34 23.40 -17.50
N MET A 73 -11.40 22.52 -17.12
CA MET A 73 -11.56 21.06 -17.29
C MET A 73 -12.73 20.54 -16.44
N VAL A 74 -13.56 19.67 -17.00
CA VAL A 74 -14.73 19.07 -16.31
C VAL A 74 -14.52 17.57 -16.19
N VAL A 75 -14.50 17.07 -14.95
CA VAL A 75 -14.28 15.67 -14.62
C VAL A 75 -15.44 15.11 -13.79
N ARG A 76 -15.94 13.94 -14.17
CA ARG A 76 -16.89 13.13 -13.41
C ARG A 76 -16.17 11.90 -12.86
N THR A 77 -16.34 11.63 -11.57
CA THR A 77 -15.64 10.53 -10.88
C THR A 77 -16.55 9.35 -10.51
N LYS A 78 -17.88 9.55 -10.56
CA LYS A 78 -18.91 8.62 -10.04
C LYS A 78 -19.96 8.19 -11.07
N THR A 79 -19.58 7.98 -12.32
CA THR A 79 -20.52 7.48 -13.34
C THR A 79 -20.68 5.96 -13.25
N GLU A 80 -21.79 5.45 -13.79
CA GLU A 80 -22.04 4.00 -13.82
C GLU A 80 -20.99 3.26 -14.66
N THR A 81 -20.56 3.85 -15.79
CA THR A 81 -19.50 3.29 -16.62
C THR A 81 -18.19 3.14 -15.84
N LEU A 82 -17.77 4.17 -15.10
CA LEU A 82 -16.58 4.12 -14.24
C LEU A 82 -16.73 3.08 -13.13
N ARG A 83 -17.91 2.99 -12.51
CA ARG A 83 -18.20 1.99 -11.46
C ARG A 83 -18.04 0.57 -12.01
N ARG A 84 -18.60 0.28 -13.18
CA ARG A 84 -18.48 -1.02 -13.85
C ARG A 84 -17.04 -1.34 -14.21
N MET A 85 -16.31 -0.41 -14.82
CA MET A 85 -14.90 -0.61 -15.19
C MET A 85 -14.02 -0.91 -13.97
N LYS A 86 -14.14 -0.11 -12.90
CA LYS A 86 -13.38 -0.32 -11.66
C LYS A 86 -13.73 -1.66 -11.01
N LYS A 87 -15.00 -2.05 -11.01
CA LYS A 87 -15.45 -3.36 -10.53
C LYS A 87 -14.82 -4.51 -11.32
N THR A 88 -14.85 -4.42 -12.66
CA THR A 88 -14.21 -5.43 -13.53
C THR A 88 -12.71 -5.50 -13.30
N THR A 89 -12.01 -4.36 -13.18
CA THR A 89 -10.58 -4.35 -12.85
C THR A 89 -10.29 -5.06 -11.54
N LEU A 90 -11.08 -4.81 -10.49
CA LEU A 90 -10.92 -5.50 -9.20
C LEU A 90 -11.19 -7.01 -9.33
N GLN A 91 -12.21 -7.41 -10.07
CA GLN A 91 -12.51 -8.83 -10.32
C GLN A 91 -11.36 -9.55 -11.04
N LEU A 92 -10.75 -8.89 -12.04
CA LEU A 92 -9.59 -9.45 -12.73
C LEU A 92 -8.36 -9.55 -11.82
N LEU A 93 -8.09 -8.52 -11.01
CA LEU A 93 -7.01 -8.58 -10.01
C LEU A 93 -7.23 -9.71 -9.01
N LEU A 94 -8.46 -9.88 -8.51
CA LEU A 94 -8.80 -10.95 -7.56
C LEU A 94 -8.79 -12.35 -8.18
N ALA A 95 -8.87 -12.48 -9.51
CA ALA A 95 -8.76 -13.76 -10.20
C ALA A 95 -7.31 -14.27 -10.23
N ASP A 96 -6.34 -13.35 -10.16
CA ASP A 96 -4.89 -13.63 -10.16
C ASP A 96 -4.25 -13.40 -8.78
N HIS A 97 -5.05 -13.30 -7.72
CA HIS A 97 -4.60 -13.00 -6.36
C HIS A 97 -4.93 -14.13 -5.39
N ASP A 98 -4.02 -14.42 -4.48
CA ASP A 98 -4.30 -15.27 -3.32
C ASP A 98 -5.25 -14.58 -2.34
N ASN A 99 -6.49 -15.07 -2.30
CA ASN A 99 -7.59 -14.49 -1.53
C ASN A 99 -7.69 -15.04 -0.10
N GLU A 100 -6.67 -15.71 0.44
CA GLU A 100 -6.59 -16.14 1.85
C GLU A 100 -6.46 -14.96 2.83
N CYS A 101 -7.54 -14.19 2.96
CA CYS A 101 -7.58 -12.96 3.76
C CYS A 101 -7.59 -13.21 5.28
N THR A 102 -7.98 -14.39 5.74
CA THR A 102 -8.10 -14.69 7.18
C THR A 102 -6.75 -14.86 7.87
N THR A 103 -5.74 -15.30 7.12
CA THR A 103 -4.36 -15.51 7.59
C THR A 103 -3.40 -14.45 7.08
N CYS A 104 -3.84 -13.56 6.18
CA CYS A 104 -3.02 -12.52 5.60
C CYS A 104 -2.65 -11.43 6.63
N PRO A 105 -1.35 -11.11 6.83
CA PRO A 105 -0.93 -10.05 7.76
C PRO A 105 -1.43 -8.64 7.42
N LYS A 106 -1.81 -8.41 6.15
CA LYS A 106 -2.37 -7.13 5.69
C LYS A 106 -3.89 -7.05 5.85
N SER A 107 -4.55 -8.10 6.34
CA SER A 107 -6.01 -8.09 6.51
C SER A 107 -6.46 -6.95 7.43
N GLY A 108 -7.59 -6.32 7.12
CA GLY A 108 -8.03 -5.10 7.81
C GLY A 108 -7.41 -3.81 7.29
N HIS A 109 -6.15 -3.85 6.82
CA HIS A 109 -5.41 -2.69 6.27
C HIS A 109 -5.06 -2.84 4.78
N CYS A 110 -5.65 -3.82 4.09
CA CYS A 110 -5.38 -4.11 2.68
C CYS A 110 -6.23 -3.22 1.76
N ARG A 111 -5.59 -2.41 0.91
CA ARG A 111 -6.27 -1.50 0.00
C ARG A 111 -7.07 -2.24 -1.08
N LEU A 112 -6.57 -3.39 -1.56
CA LEU A 112 -7.34 -4.23 -2.50
C LEU A 112 -8.64 -4.73 -1.84
N GLN A 113 -8.55 -5.20 -0.60
CA GLN A 113 -9.70 -5.69 0.17
C GLN A 113 -10.72 -4.56 0.40
N GLU A 114 -10.25 -3.37 0.79
CA GLU A 114 -11.08 -2.17 0.95
C GLU A 114 -11.81 -1.80 -0.34
N LEU A 115 -11.10 -1.74 -1.47
CA LEU A 115 -11.67 -1.40 -2.77
C LEU A 115 -12.67 -2.47 -3.25
N ALA A 116 -12.37 -3.76 -3.06
CA ALA A 116 -13.28 -4.85 -3.40
C ALA A 116 -14.63 -4.69 -2.67
N ARG A 117 -14.60 -4.37 -1.37
CA ARG A 117 -15.81 -4.05 -0.58
C ARG A 117 -16.51 -2.79 -1.11
N ARG A 118 -15.78 -1.70 -1.32
CA ARG A 118 -16.33 -0.42 -1.82
C ARG A 118 -17.08 -0.56 -3.15
N PHE A 119 -16.62 -1.42 -4.04
CA PHE A 119 -17.23 -1.67 -5.35
C PHE A 119 -18.17 -2.90 -5.37
N ALA A 120 -18.50 -3.47 -4.20
CA ALA A 120 -19.40 -4.60 -4.05
C ALA A 120 -19.01 -5.81 -4.93
N VAL A 121 -17.72 -6.16 -4.89
CA VAL A 121 -17.21 -7.40 -5.50
C VAL A 121 -17.53 -8.56 -4.56
N ASN A 122 -18.79 -9.01 -4.61
CA ASN A 122 -19.29 -10.07 -3.72
C ASN A 122 -19.00 -11.48 -4.26
N ARG A 123 -18.87 -11.61 -5.58
CA ARG A 123 -18.50 -12.83 -6.29
C ARG A 123 -17.61 -12.46 -7.46
N ASN A 124 -16.60 -13.29 -7.70
CA ASN A 124 -15.74 -13.17 -8.86
C ASN A 124 -16.27 -14.09 -9.97
N PRO A 125 -16.73 -13.56 -11.12
CA PRO A 125 -17.19 -14.39 -12.23
C PRO A 125 -16.03 -15.06 -12.99
N TYR A 126 -14.80 -14.61 -12.77
CA TYR A 126 -13.62 -15.17 -13.40
C TYR A 126 -13.06 -16.33 -12.58
N HIS A 127 -12.54 -17.36 -13.27
CA HIS A 127 -11.85 -18.46 -12.62
C HIS A 127 -10.55 -17.97 -11.97
N GLN A 128 -10.17 -18.57 -10.85
CA GLN A 128 -8.91 -18.28 -10.20
C GLN A 128 -7.79 -18.89 -11.06
N LEU A 129 -6.94 -18.03 -11.62
CA LEU A 129 -5.82 -18.42 -12.48
C LEU A 129 -4.51 -18.58 -11.70
N MET A 130 -4.49 -18.08 -10.47
CA MET A 130 -3.28 -17.99 -9.65
C MET A 130 -2.83 -19.38 -9.19
N GLU A 131 -1.61 -19.74 -9.54
CA GLU A 131 -0.88 -20.86 -8.96
C GLU A 131 -0.12 -20.39 -7.71
N ARG A 132 -0.24 -21.14 -6.60
CA ARG A 132 0.47 -20.82 -5.36
C ARG A 132 1.97 -20.76 -5.64
N LYS A 133 2.56 -19.60 -5.37
CA LYS A 133 4.00 -19.35 -5.52
C LYS A 133 4.72 -19.65 -4.20
N PRO A 134 6.00 -20.07 -4.25
CA PRO A 134 6.82 -20.17 -3.04
C PRO A 134 6.89 -18.83 -2.32
N ILE A 135 6.74 -18.89 -1.00
CA ILE A 135 6.94 -17.73 -0.12
C ILE A 135 8.44 -17.60 0.14
N ASP A 136 8.98 -16.41 -0.09
CA ASP A 136 10.35 -16.06 0.26
C ASP A 136 10.38 -15.43 1.65
N ALA A 137 10.80 -16.23 2.64
CA ALA A 137 11.02 -15.82 4.03
C ALA A 137 12.52 -15.86 4.38
N SER A 138 13.41 -15.75 3.38
CA SER A 138 14.86 -15.82 3.61
C SER A 138 15.42 -14.61 4.35
N SER A 139 14.82 -13.43 4.16
CA SER A 139 15.26 -12.18 4.81
C SER A 139 14.83 -12.13 6.28
N PRO A 140 15.71 -11.68 7.19
CA PRO A 140 15.35 -11.51 8.60
C PRO A 140 14.37 -10.36 8.85
N SER A 141 14.07 -9.54 7.84
CA SER A 141 13.22 -8.35 8.03
C SER A 141 11.99 -8.35 7.16
N LEU A 142 11.95 -9.15 6.10
CA LEU A 142 10.91 -9.11 5.09
C LEU A 142 10.48 -10.51 4.67
N VAL A 143 9.17 -10.71 4.56
CA VAL A 143 8.55 -11.88 3.94
C VAL A 143 7.87 -11.45 2.67
N ARG A 144 8.11 -12.22 1.60
CA ARG A 144 7.56 -11.98 0.27
C ARG A 144 6.64 -13.12 -0.16
N ASP A 145 5.42 -12.76 -0.51
CA ASP A 145 4.43 -13.64 -1.10
C ASP A 145 3.99 -13.08 -2.46
N SER A 146 4.61 -13.58 -3.53
CA SER A 146 4.29 -13.13 -4.89
C SER A 146 2.86 -13.46 -5.31
N GLY A 147 2.20 -14.45 -4.69
CA GLY A 147 0.79 -14.81 -4.98
C GLY A 147 -0.19 -13.72 -4.56
N LYS A 148 0.21 -12.84 -3.64
CA LYS A 148 -0.57 -11.67 -3.21
C LYS A 148 -0.23 -10.40 -4.00
N CYS A 149 0.68 -10.44 -4.98
CA CYS A 149 1.09 -9.24 -5.72
C CYS A 149 0.02 -8.80 -6.72
N VAL A 150 -0.21 -7.49 -6.83
CA VAL A 150 -1.13 -6.88 -7.82
C VAL A 150 -0.38 -6.09 -8.90
N LEU A 151 0.93 -6.32 -9.03
CA LEU A 151 1.82 -5.68 -9.99
C LEU A 151 1.73 -4.14 -10.02
N CYS A 152 1.49 -3.52 -8.86
CA CYS A 152 1.33 -2.07 -8.76
C CYS A 152 2.65 -1.29 -8.92
N GLY A 153 3.80 -1.95 -8.77
CA GLY A 153 5.12 -1.33 -8.93
C GLY A 153 5.52 -0.34 -7.84
N ASN A 154 4.74 -0.18 -6.76
CA ASN A 154 5.12 0.72 -5.66
C ASN A 154 6.42 0.25 -4.99
N CYS A 155 6.58 -1.05 -4.73
CA CYS A 155 7.78 -1.59 -4.10
C CYS A 155 9.04 -1.44 -4.96
N VAL A 156 8.93 -1.69 -6.27
CA VAL A 156 9.99 -1.48 -7.26
C VAL A 156 10.46 -0.04 -7.22
N ARG A 157 9.52 0.91 -7.36
CA ARG A 157 9.81 2.34 -7.38
C ARG A 157 10.33 2.84 -6.04
N ALA A 158 9.77 2.43 -4.91
CA ALA A 158 10.28 2.84 -3.60
C ALA A 158 11.71 2.33 -3.36
N CYS A 159 12.04 1.11 -3.80
CA CYS A 159 13.39 0.57 -3.67
C CYS A 159 14.40 1.38 -4.49
N THR A 160 14.03 1.83 -5.69
CA THR A 160 14.90 2.65 -6.54
C THR A 160 14.91 4.13 -6.13
N GLU A 161 13.75 4.75 -5.94
CA GLU A 161 13.60 6.19 -5.76
C GLU A 161 13.93 6.66 -4.32
N PHE A 162 13.65 5.86 -3.30
CA PHE A 162 13.95 6.24 -1.90
C PHE A 162 15.32 5.79 -1.44
N GLN A 163 15.72 4.57 -1.80
CA GLN A 163 16.97 3.97 -1.29
C GLN A 163 18.09 3.97 -2.34
N GLY A 164 17.77 4.08 -3.64
CA GLY A 164 18.77 4.03 -4.70
C GLY A 164 19.32 2.63 -5.03
N ILE A 165 18.74 1.57 -4.45
CA ILE A 165 19.31 0.20 -4.57
C ILE A 165 18.70 -0.54 -5.75
N GLY A 166 17.37 -0.52 -5.88
CA GLY A 166 16.68 -1.16 -7.02
C GLY A 166 16.74 -2.69 -7.02
N VAL A 167 16.63 -3.33 -5.86
CA VAL A 167 16.66 -4.80 -5.72
C VAL A 167 15.48 -5.49 -6.41
N LEU A 168 14.32 -4.84 -6.44
CA LEU A 168 13.08 -5.39 -6.98
C LEU A 168 12.83 -4.88 -8.40
N GLY A 169 12.53 -5.78 -9.34
CA GLY A 169 12.22 -5.43 -10.73
C GLY A 169 11.07 -6.24 -11.31
N PHE A 170 10.46 -5.72 -12.39
CA PHE A 170 9.49 -6.47 -13.17
C PHE A 170 10.20 -7.46 -14.11
N THR A 171 9.70 -8.67 -14.18
CA THR A 171 10.17 -9.77 -15.03
C THR A 171 8.96 -10.40 -15.73
N GLY A 172 9.18 -11.10 -16.85
CA GLY A 172 8.09 -11.68 -17.62
C GLY A 172 7.19 -10.63 -18.32
N ARG A 173 6.12 -11.10 -18.97
CA ARG A 173 5.14 -10.25 -19.68
C ARG A 173 3.75 -10.90 -19.66
N GLY A 174 2.69 -10.09 -19.78
CA GLY A 174 1.32 -10.59 -19.78
C GLY A 174 1.02 -11.36 -18.50
N GLN A 175 0.51 -12.59 -18.63
CA GLN A 175 0.17 -13.45 -17.49
C GLN A 175 1.37 -13.94 -16.69
N THR A 176 2.59 -13.92 -17.26
CA THR A 176 3.82 -14.35 -16.55
C THR A 176 4.55 -13.19 -15.87
N ALA A 177 3.95 -11.99 -15.89
CA ALA A 177 4.57 -10.82 -15.29
C ALA A 177 4.68 -10.97 -13.76
N GLU A 178 5.86 -10.71 -13.22
CA GLU A 178 6.13 -10.82 -11.79
C GLU A 178 7.15 -9.78 -11.33
N VAL A 179 7.00 -9.30 -10.09
CA VAL A 179 8.04 -8.51 -9.42
C VAL A 179 8.98 -9.47 -8.72
N LYS A 180 10.28 -9.47 -9.03
CA LYS A 180 11.29 -10.41 -8.47
C LYS A 180 12.56 -9.69 -8.06
N PRO A 181 13.35 -10.24 -7.12
CA PRO A 181 14.72 -9.80 -6.90
C PRO A 181 15.59 -10.12 -8.13
N ALA A 182 16.78 -9.51 -8.20
CA ALA A 182 17.73 -9.77 -9.27
C ALA A 182 18.01 -11.29 -9.42
N PHE A 183 18.03 -11.75 -10.67
CA PHE A 183 18.22 -13.16 -11.05
C PHE A 183 17.29 -14.18 -10.37
N ASN A 184 16.16 -13.73 -9.80
CA ASN A 184 15.23 -14.59 -9.05
C ASN A 184 15.89 -15.27 -7.82
N HIS A 185 16.93 -14.65 -7.26
CA HIS A 185 17.47 -15.07 -5.97
C HIS A 185 16.48 -14.76 -4.82
N PRO A 186 16.57 -15.50 -3.71
CA PRO A 186 15.95 -15.11 -2.45
C PRO A 186 16.40 -13.71 -2.00
N LEU A 187 15.56 -13.00 -1.25
CA LEU A 187 15.84 -11.64 -0.82
C LEU A 187 17.08 -11.52 0.07
N ALA A 188 17.48 -12.59 0.77
CA ALA A 188 18.70 -12.64 1.57
C ALA A 188 20.00 -12.75 0.74
N GLU A 189 19.91 -13.14 -0.54
CA GLU A 189 21.07 -13.38 -1.43
C GLU A 189 21.34 -12.21 -2.40
N VAL A 190 20.64 -11.09 -2.21
CA VAL A 190 20.77 -9.87 -3.03
C VAL A 190 21.14 -8.68 -2.15
N ASP A 191 21.49 -7.54 -2.76
CA ASP A 191 21.93 -6.32 -2.06
C ASP A 191 20.81 -5.58 -1.27
N CYS A 192 19.81 -6.31 -0.79
CA CYS A 192 18.76 -5.78 0.05
C CYS A 192 19.30 -5.35 1.42
N VAL A 193 19.20 -4.06 1.73
CA VAL A 193 19.57 -3.50 3.05
C VAL A 193 18.48 -3.65 4.11
N ASN A 194 17.41 -4.41 3.84
CA ASN A 194 16.36 -4.72 4.80
C ASN A 194 15.60 -3.49 5.39
N CYS A 195 15.57 -2.36 4.67
CA CYS A 195 14.97 -1.11 5.16
C CYS A 195 13.43 -1.10 5.27
N GLY A 196 12.73 -2.10 4.71
CA GLY A 196 11.28 -2.22 4.79
C GLY A 196 10.44 -1.23 3.96
N GLN A 197 11.05 -0.30 3.21
CA GLN A 197 10.31 0.71 2.44
C GLN A 197 9.35 0.09 1.40
N CYS A 198 9.74 -1.03 0.80
CA CYS A 198 8.91 -1.79 -0.13
C CYS A 198 7.64 -2.37 0.55
N ALA A 199 7.75 -2.84 1.80
CA ALA A 199 6.61 -3.31 2.60
C ALA A 199 5.69 -2.16 3.03
N ALA A 200 6.27 -1.01 3.40
CA ALA A 200 5.52 0.17 3.79
C ALA A 200 4.58 0.68 2.68
N VAL A 201 5.05 0.72 1.43
CA VAL A 201 4.26 1.20 0.28
C VAL A 201 3.40 0.13 -0.40
N CYS A 202 3.49 -1.13 0.04
CA CYS A 202 2.74 -2.24 -0.56
C CYS A 202 1.26 -2.15 -0.18
N PRO A 203 0.32 -2.04 -1.16
CA PRO A 203 -1.10 -1.90 -0.87
C PRO A 203 -1.79 -3.21 -0.44
N VAL A 204 -1.06 -4.33 -0.48
CA VAL A 204 -1.53 -5.71 -0.28
C VAL A 204 -0.51 -6.51 0.54
N GLY A 205 -0.79 -7.78 0.84
CA GLY A 205 0.10 -8.64 1.63
C GLY A 205 1.28 -9.27 0.87
N ALA A 206 1.71 -8.69 -0.25
CA ALA A 206 2.73 -9.30 -1.11
C ALA A 206 4.16 -9.18 -0.58
N ILE A 207 4.41 -8.15 0.23
CA ILE A 207 5.67 -7.96 0.93
C ILE A 207 5.36 -7.27 2.25
N VAL A 208 5.74 -7.92 3.35
CA VAL A 208 5.43 -7.51 4.72
C VAL A 208 6.67 -7.68 5.60
N SER A 209 6.66 -7.06 6.78
CA SER A 209 7.71 -7.28 7.77
C SER A 209 7.72 -8.74 8.25
N HIS A 210 8.91 -9.29 8.50
CA HIS A 210 9.06 -10.58 9.15
C HIS A 210 8.52 -10.51 10.58
N SER A 211 7.70 -11.48 10.97
CA SER A 211 7.09 -11.55 12.30
C SER A 211 7.87 -12.54 13.14
N TYR A 212 8.20 -12.14 14.37
CA TYR A 212 8.90 -12.96 15.37
C TYR A 212 8.00 -13.26 16.59
N ASN A 213 6.68 -13.18 16.40
CA ASN A 213 5.73 -13.31 17.51
C ASN A 213 5.81 -14.68 18.19
N ASP A 214 5.98 -15.76 17.43
CA ASP A 214 5.98 -17.12 17.99
C ASP A 214 7.23 -17.34 18.85
N GLU A 215 8.38 -16.83 18.41
CA GLU A 215 9.64 -16.85 19.15
C GLU A 215 9.55 -15.99 20.42
N ILE A 216 8.91 -14.82 20.34
CA ILE A 216 8.69 -13.95 21.50
C ILE A 216 7.77 -14.63 22.52
N TRP A 217 6.68 -15.25 22.07
CA TRP A 217 5.78 -15.98 22.97
C TRP A 217 6.46 -17.20 23.59
N ALA A 218 7.31 -17.91 22.85
CA ALA A 218 8.09 -19.01 23.40
C ALA A 218 9.04 -18.51 24.50
N ALA A 219 9.73 -17.39 24.27
CA ALA A 219 10.64 -16.80 25.26
C ALA A 219 9.90 -16.30 26.52
N ILE A 220 8.73 -15.67 26.37
CA ILE A 220 7.92 -15.18 27.50
C ILE A 220 7.42 -16.33 28.39
N ASN A 221 7.17 -17.51 27.81
CA ASN A 221 6.66 -18.66 28.55
C ASN A 221 7.78 -19.57 29.09
N ASP A 222 9.05 -19.26 28.82
CA ASP A 222 10.20 -20.00 29.34
C ASP A 222 10.63 -19.44 30.71
N PRO A 223 10.47 -20.20 31.82
CA PRO A 223 10.79 -19.72 33.16
C PRO A 223 12.30 -19.47 33.37
N ASP A 224 13.16 -20.01 32.51
CA ASP A 224 14.62 -19.85 32.60
C ASP A 224 15.15 -18.68 31.75
N THR A 225 14.27 -17.99 31.01
CA THR A 225 14.64 -16.87 30.13
C THR A 225 14.15 -15.54 30.70
N ILE A 226 15.06 -14.55 30.80
CA ILE A 226 14.70 -13.16 31.11
C ILE A 226 14.40 -12.42 29.81
N VAL A 227 13.15 -11.97 29.62
CA VAL A 227 12.71 -11.31 28.39
C VAL A 227 12.69 -9.79 28.57
N VAL A 228 13.48 -9.12 27.74
CA VAL A 228 13.65 -7.66 27.78
C VAL A 228 13.12 -7.03 26.50
N ALA A 229 12.27 -6.01 26.64
CA ALA A 229 11.87 -5.14 25.53
C ALA A 229 12.69 -3.83 25.56
N GLN A 230 13.16 -3.39 24.38
CA GLN A 230 13.76 -2.07 24.22
C GLN A 230 13.01 -1.30 23.12
N ILE A 231 12.47 -0.14 23.47
CA ILE A 231 11.57 0.63 22.60
C ILE A 231 12.34 1.71 21.85
N ALA A 232 12.34 1.64 20.52
CA ALA A 232 12.95 2.65 19.67
C ALA A 232 12.19 4.00 19.71
N PRO A 233 12.89 5.15 19.51
CA PRO A 233 12.31 6.48 19.76
C PRO A 233 11.08 6.83 18.90
N ALA A 234 10.99 6.31 17.67
CA ALA A 234 9.87 6.58 16.77
C ALA A 234 8.59 5.82 17.16
N VAL A 235 8.73 4.66 17.80
CA VAL A 235 7.58 3.78 18.09
C VAL A 235 6.63 4.46 19.08
N ARG A 236 7.18 5.16 20.08
CA ARG A 236 6.38 5.81 21.14
C ARG A 236 5.48 6.95 20.66
N VAL A 237 5.69 7.47 19.45
CA VAL A 237 4.85 8.53 18.86
C VAL A 237 3.99 8.04 17.70
N ALA A 238 4.35 6.91 17.07
CA ALA A 238 3.62 6.33 15.95
C ALA A 238 2.56 5.32 16.39
N LEU A 239 2.83 4.49 17.40
CA LEU A 239 1.94 3.38 17.77
C LEU A 239 0.52 3.85 18.17
N GLY A 240 0.40 5.06 18.71
CA GLY A 240 -0.90 5.62 19.10
C GLY A 240 -1.90 5.75 17.94
N GLU A 241 -1.42 5.93 16.71
CA GLU A 241 -2.27 6.08 15.51
C GLU A 241 -3.11 4.83 15.24
N GLU A 242 -2.55 3.64 15.47
CA GLU A 242 -3.26 2.35 15.34
C GLU A 242 -4.40 2.21 16.35
N PHE A 243 -4.39 2.99 17.43
CA PHE A 243 -5.44 3.04 18.44
C PHE A 243 -6.34 4.28 18.30
N GLY A 244 -6.28 4.98 17.16
CA GLY A 244 -7.11 6.16 16.88
C GLY A 244 -6.68 7.42 17.62
N LEU A 245 -5.47 7.46 18.19
CA LEU A 245 -4.90 8.68 18.76
C LEU A 245 -4.36 9.59 17.66
N LYS A 246 -4.22 10.89 17.97
CA LYS A 246 -3.67 11.86 17.01
C LYS A 246 -2.20 11.53 16.69
N PRO A 247 -1.75 11.67 15.43
CA PRO A 247 -0.35 11.53 15.08
C PRO A 247 0.58 12.35 15.98
N GLY A 248 1.69 11.75 16.41
CA GLY A 248 2.65 12.38 17.32
C GLY A 248 2.29 12.29 18.81
N THR A 249 1.17 11.65 19.18
CA THR A 249 0.83 11.42 20.60
C THR A 249 1.85 10.49 21.24
N ASN A 250 2.57 10.95 22.27
CA ASN A 250 3.48 10.09 23.02
C ASN A 250 2.70 9.08 23.87
N VAL A 251 2.88 7.79 23.58
CA VAL A 251 2.22 6.66 24.25
C VAL A 251 3.16 5.82 25.10
N MET A 252 4.37 6.30 25.43
CA MET A 252 5.41 5.53 26.14
C MET A 252 4.89 4.85 27.42
N GLY A 253 4.20 5.59 28.30
CA GLY A 253 3.66 5.01 29.53
C GLY A 253 2.62 3.91 29.27
N LYS A 254 1.81 4.03 28.22
CA LYS A 254 0.84 2.99 27.82
C LYS A 254 1.55 1.76 27.26
N MET A 255 2.61 1.96 26.47
CA MET A 255 3.42 0.88 25.92
C MET A 255 4.10 0.06 27.02
N VAL A 256 4.77 0.72 27.96
CA VAL A 256 5.43 0.04 29.09
C VAL A 256 4.41 -0.76 29.90
N ALA A 257 3.24 -0.19 30.18
CA ALA A 257 2.17 -0.89 30.88
C ALA A 257 1.65 -2.11 30.10
N ALA A 258 1.52 -2.00 28.77
CA ALA A 258 1.07 -3.10 27.92
C ALA A 258 2.11 -4.23 27.85
N MET A 259 3.40 -3.91 27.64
CA MET A 259 4.49 -4.89 27.58
C MET A 259 4.62 -5.68 28.89
N ARG A 260 4.53 -5.00 30.04
CA ARG A 260 4.50 -5.68 31.35
C ARG A 260 3.30 -6.61 31.51
N LYS A 261 2.13 -6.24 30.98
CA LYS A 261 0.94 -7.11 30.99
C LYS A 261 1.06 -8.31 30.05
N ILE A 262 1.85 -8.19 28.98
CA ILE A 262 2.12 -9.27 28.03
C ILE A 262 3.04 -10.32 28.64
N GLY A 263 3.96 -9.93 29.52
CA GLY A 263 4.86 -10.85 30.23
C GLY A 263 6.34 -10.50 30.13
N PHE A 264 6.71 -9.32 29.64
CA PHE A 264 8.11 -8.87 29.62
C PHE A 264 8.61 -8.54 31.04
N ASP A 265 9.78 -9.06 31.42
CA ASP A 265 10.41 -8.84 32.72
C ASP A 265 10.93 -7.41 32.88
N ALA A 266 11.51 -6.86 31.80
CA ALA A 266 12.02 -5.50 31.77
C ALA A 266 11.67 -4.79 30.47
N VAL A 267 11.43 -3.47 30.58
CA VAL A 267 11.12 -2.61 29.43
C VAL A 267 11.98 -1.35 29.53
N TYR A 268 12.83 -1.15 28.53
CA TYR A 268 13.74 -0.01 28.42
C TYR A 268 13.35 0.88 27.23
N ASP A 269 13.76 2.15 27.30
CA ASP A 269 13.73 3.08 26.17
C ASP A 269 15.14 3.11 25.55
N THR A 270 15.24 3.31 24.24
CA THR A 270 16.54 3.50 23.56
C THR A 270 17.14 4.90 23.77
N ALA A 271 16.35 5.87 24.25
CA ALA A 271 16.76 7.26 24.47
C ALA A 271 17.42 7.53 25.83
#